data_AF-A0A8B8G523-F1
#
_entry.id   AF-A0A8B8G523-F1
#
_cell.length_a   1.000
_cell.length_b   1.000
_cell.length_c   1.000
_cell.angle_alpha   90.00
_cell.angle_beta   90.00
_cell.angle_gamma   90.00
#
_symmetry.space_group_name_H-M   'P 1'
#
loop_
_entity.id
_entity.type
_entity.pdbx_description
1 polymer ?
#
loop_
_entity_poly.entity_id
_entity_poly.type
_entity_poly.pdbx_seq_one_letter_code
_entity_poly.pdbx_strand_id
1 'polypeptide(L)'
;YKPHTEYERNLFKKIKAKPNSTNDVWKEFKIEKQELRNWPNLHKFKFNETVLMSKQRWERMCLDGPKENKDILLNKLFKFSKLHLATMIFIHDAARAVQCLLKQRLPVIYPQIISENMKYVPIILLFMYAYACLKNMLKHGDADQRKTIINSVMGKCYAATIHSNTAKMMALIYPFYVTLEQPNNMMQELYGAS
;
A
#
# COMPACT_ATOMS: atom_id res chain seq x y z
N TYR A 1 -2.30 41.68 8.04
CA TYR A 1 -1.98 40.24 8.01
C TYR A 1 -1.17 39.92 6.76
N LYS A 2 0.08 39.46 6.90
CA LYS A 2 0.88 38.93 5.79
C LYS A 2 0.67 37.40 5.74
N PRO A 3 0.24 36.81 4.60
CA PRO A 3 -0.02 35.37 4.49
C PRO A 3 1.28 34.55 4.51
N HIS A 4 1.27 33.41 5.23
CA HIS A 4 2.46 32.61 5.55
C HIS A 4 2.61 31.35 4.66
N THR A 5 1.57 30.95 3.92
CA THR A 5 1.62 29.79 3.01
C THR A 5 1.36 30.16 1.53
N GLU A 6 1.89 29.37 0.59
CA GLU A 6 1.70 29.60 -0.85
C GLU A 6 0.22 29.51 -1.27
N TYR A 7 -0.54 28.63 -0.61
CA TYR A 7 -1.99 28.53 -0.77
C TYR A 7 -2.71 29.82 -0.35
N GLU A 8 -2.39 30.37 0.84
CA GLU A 8 -2.96 31.64 1.31
C GLU A 8 -2.57 32.79 0.39
N ARG A 9 -1.32 32.84 -0.10
CA ARG A 9 -0.88 33.85 -1.07
C ARG A 9 -1.70 33.80 -2.36
N ASN A 10 -2.01 32.61 -2.87
CA ASN A 10 -2.82 32.45 -4.07
C ASN A 10 -4.29 32.81 -3.82
N LEU A 11 -4.85 32.46 -2.67
CA LEU A 11 -6.21 32.84 -2.28
C LEU A 11 -6.34 34.37 -2.11
N PHE A 12 -5.38 35.01 -1.43
CA PHE A 12 -5.33 36.47 -1.28
C PHE A 12 -5.13 37.20 -2.62
N LYS A 13 -4.34 36.64 -3.55
CA LYS A 13 -4.21 37.17 -4.91
C LYS A 13 -5.54 37.05 -5.69
N LYS A 14 -6.24 35.93 -5.56
CA LYS A 14 -7.55 35.68 -6.19
C LYS A 14 -8.64 36.62 -5.66
N ILE A 15 -8.62 36.93 -4.36
CA ILE A 15 -9.52 37.91 -3.72
C ILE A 15 -9.20 39.35 -4.12
N LYS A 16 -7.92 39.69 -4.36
CA LYS A 16 -7.50 41.04 -4.79
C LYS A 16 -7.73 41.32 -6.28
N ALA A 17 -7.88 40.29 -7.11
CA ALA A 17 -8.29 40.47 -8.50
C ALA A 17 -9.77 40.89 -8.53
N LYS A 18 -10.06 42.12 -8.99
CA LYS A 18 -11.45 42.53 -9.24
C LYS A 18 -12.03 41.65 -10.34
N PRO A 19 -13.13 40.91 -10.10
CA PRO A 19 -13.77 40.16 -11.16
C PRO A 19 -14.42 41.12 -12.16
N ASN A 20 -14.24 40.84 -13.46
CA ASN A 20 -14.81 41.66 -14.55
C ASN A 20 -16.35 41.59 -14.62
N SER A 21 -17.00 40.70 -13.86
CA SER A 21 -18.46 40.52 -13.79
C SER A 21 -18.84 39.64 -12.59
N THR A 22 -19.90 40.00 -11.85
CA THR A 22 -20.45 39.19 -10.75
C THR A 22 -20.94 37.83 -11.23
N ASN A 23 -21.47 37.73 -12.46
CA ASN A 23 -21.97 36.48 -13.02
C ASN A 23 -20.87 35.44 -13.28
N ASP A 24 -19.63 35.88 -13.56
CA ASP A 24 -18.52 34.95 -13.80
C ASP A 24 -18.02 34.33 -12.48
N VAL A 25 -18.02 35.10 -11.38
CA VAL A 25 -17.73 34.57 -10.04
C VAL A 25 -18.76 33.53 -9.61
N TRP A 26 -20.04 33.77 -9.89
CA TRP A 26 -21.12 32.83 -9.57
C TRP A 26 -21.05 31.54 -10.41
N LYS A 27 -20.55 31.61 -11.65
CA LYS A 27 -20.31 30.43 -12.49
C LYS A 27 -19.12 29.62 -11.96
N GLU A 28 -18.00 30.28 -11.65
CA GLU A 28 -16.81 29.61 -11.08
C GLU A 28 -17.15 28.89 -9.77
N PHE A 29 -17.90 29.52 -8.86
CA PHE A 29 -18.29 28.90 -7.60
C PHE A 29 -19.19 27.66 -7.77
N LYS A 30 -20.09 27.66 -8.77
CA LYS A 30 -20.93 26.49 -9.09
C LYS A 30 -20.11 25.34 -9.65
N ILE A 31 -19.15 25.64 -10.54
CA ILE A 31 -18.22 24.65 -11.09
C ILE A 31 -17.37 24.06 -9.97
N GLU A 32 -16.77 24.90 -9.12
CA GLU A 32 -15.94 24.46 -8.00
C GLU A 32 -16.72 23.57 -7.01
N LYS A 33 -17.98 23.92 -6.69
CA LYS A 33 -18.86 23.09 -5.86
C LYS A 33 -19.22 21.75 -6.52
N GLN A 34 -19.39 21.72 -7.84
CA GLN A 34 -19.64 20.50 -8.60
C GLN A 34 -18.39 19.61 -8.68
N GLU A 35 -17.22 20.20 -8.89
CA GLU A 35 -15.93 19.50 -8.88
C GLU A 35 -15.66 18.85 -7.53
N LEU A 36 -15.88 19.57 -6.41
CA LEU A 36 -15.74 19.03 -5.05
C LEU A 36 -16.71 17.87 -4.79
N ARG A 37 -17.95 17.95 -5.28
CA ARG A 37 -18.93 16.86 -5.16
C ARG A 37 -18.51 15.62 -5.96
N ASN A 38 -17.94 15.81 -7.14
CA ASN A 38 -17.50 14.71 -8.01
C ASN A 38 -16.10 14.18 -7.67
N TRP A 39 -15.34 14.92 -6.86
CA TRP A 39 -13.98 14.60 -6.47
C TRP A 39 -13.81 13.16 -5.95
N PRO A 40 -14.65 12.64 -5.02
CA PRO A 40 -14.53 11.27 -4.55
C PRO A 40 -14.71 10.22 -5.65
N ASN A 41 -15.65 10.47 -6.58
CA ASN A 41 -15.94 9.56 -7.70
C ASN A 41 -14.80 9.56 -8.71
N LEU A 42 -14.20 10.72 -9.00
CA LEU A 42 -13.04 10.85 -9.87
C LEU A 42 -11.82 10.11 -9.31
N HIS A 43 -11.55 10.21 -8.00
CA HIS A 43 -10.46 9.47 -7.37
C HIS A 43 -10.69 7.98 -7.36
N LYS A 44 -11.93 7.54 -7.07
CA LYS A 44 -12.31 6.12 -7.16
C LYS A 44 -12.15 5.59 -8.59
N PHE A 45 -12.52 6.39 -9.60
CA PHE A 45 -12.33 6.04 -11.01
C PHE A 45 -10.85 5.91 -11.37
N LYS A 46 -10.01 6.90 -11.03
CA LYS A 46 -8.56 6.87 -11.28
C LYS A 46 -7.87 5.70 -10.59
N PHE A 47 -8.28 5.39 -9.36
CA PHE A 47 -7.79 4.22 -8.63
C PHE A 47 -8.16 2.92 -9.35
N ASN A 48 -9.44 2.76 -9.71
CA ASN A 48 -9.92 1.56 -10.42
C ASN A 48 -9.23 1.41 -11.78
N GLU A 49 -9.04 2.50 -12.51
CA GLU A 49 -8.30 2.52 -13.77
C GLU A 49 -6.85 2.07 -13.57
N THR A 50 -6.18 2.56 -12.53
CA THR A 50 -4.80 2.17 -12.21
C THR A 50 -4.69 0.69 -11.86
N VAL A 51 -5.65 0.18 -11.08
CA VAL A 51 -5.72 -1.24 -10.72
C VAL A 51 -5.95 -2.11 -11.97
N LEU A 52 -6.89 -1.72 -12.84
CA LEU A 52 -7.18 -2.41 -14.09
C LEU A 52 -5.97 -2.42 -15.03
N MET A 53 -5.33 -1.27 -15.20
CA MET A 53 -4.12 -1.10 -16.00
C MET A 53 -2.96 -1.96 -15.49
N SER A 54 -2.79 -2.05 -14.17
CA SER A 54 -1.78 -2.89 -13.54
C SER A 54 -2.09 -4.38 -13.75
N LYS A 55 -3.36 -4.78 -13.60
CA LYS A 55 -3.83 -6.15 -13.84
C LYS A 55 -3.57 -6.59 -15.29
N GLN A 56 -4.00 -5.81 -16.26
CA GLN A 56 -3.82 -6.12 -17.69
C GLN A 56 -2.35 -6.30 -18.08
N ARG A 57 -1.44 -5.52 -17.47
CA ARG A 57 0.01 -5.63 -17.70
C ARG A 57 0.59 -6.87 -17.02
N TRP A 58 0.15 -7.16 -15.81
CA TRP A 58 0.51 -8.40 -15.12
C TRP A 58 0.05 -9.64 -15.89
N GLU A 59 -1.18 -9.65 -16.40
CA GLU A 59 -1.73 -10.73 -17.23
C GLU A 59 -0.94 -10.91 -18.52
N ARG A 60 -0.67 -9.82 -19.25
CA ARG A 60 0.21 -9.85 -20.44
C ARG A 60 1.58 -10.44 -20.13
N MET A 61 2.21 -10.01 -19.03
CA MET A 61 3.50 -10.55 -18.62
C MET A 61 3.45 -12.06 -18.31
N CYS A 62 2.34 -12.55 -17.74
CA CYS A 62 2.14 -13.97 -17.47
C CYS A 62 1.88 -14.79 -18.76
N LEU A 63 1.14 -14.22 -19.72
CA LEU A 63 0.75 -14.89 -20.96
C LEU A 63 1.83 -14.85 -22.04
N ASP A 64 2.46 -13.70 -22.25
CA ASP A 64 3.29 -13.45 -23.43
C ASP A 64 4.69 -14.09 -23.35
N GLY A 65 5.13 -14.56 -22.19
CA GLY A 65 6.48 -15.12 -22.03
C GLY A 65 7.58 -14.13 -22.49
N PRO A 66 8.84 -14.54 -22.67
CA PRO A 66 9.98 -13.63 -22.91
C PRO A 66 10.04 -13.07 -24.34
N LYS A 67 8.92 -12.65 -24.95
CA LYS A 67 8.94 -11.94 -26.23
C LYS A 67 9.48 -10.50 -26.07
N GLU A 68 9.21 -9.88 -24.92
CA GLU A 68 9.81 -8.62 -24.48
C GLU A 68 10.72 -8.84 -23.26
N ASN A 69 11.67 -7.93 -23.04
CA ASN A 69 12.57 -8.00 -21.91
C ASN A 69 11.76 -7.82 -20.59
N LYS A 70 11.76 -8.84 -19.73
CA LYS A 70 10.90 -8.93 -18.52
C LYS A 70 11.04 -7.71 -17.60
N ASP A 71 12.25 -7.18 -17.48
CA ASP A 71 12.56 -6.02 -16.63
C ASP A 71 11.86 -4.75 -17.12
N ILE A 72 11.69 -4.59 -18.43
CA ILE A 72 10.99 -3.43 -19.01
C ILE A 72 9.50 -3.49 -18.64
N LEU A 73 8.89 -4.67 -18.74
CA LEU A 73 7.49 -4.87 -18.35
C LEU A 73 7.27 -4.66 -16.85
N LEU A 74 8.18 -5.16 -16.02
CA LEU A 74 8.13 -4.97 -14.57
C LEU A 74 8.31 -3.50 -14.18
N ASN A 75 9.22 -2.77 -14.81
CA ASN A 75 9.38 -1.32 -14.61
C ASN A 75 8.12 -0.55 -15.02
N LYS A 76 7.51 -0.91 -16.16
CA LYS A 76 6.23 -0.32 -16.58
C LYS A 76 5.14 -0.61 -15.55
N LEU A 77 4.99 -1.87 -15.11
CA LEU A 77 4.01 -2.28 -14.10
C LEU A 77 4.20 -1.51 -12.77
N PHE A 78 5.44 -1.38 -12.32
CA PHE A 78 5.77 -0.63 -11.12
C PHE A 78 5.39 0.85 -11.24
N LYS A 79 5.68 1.49 -12.39
CA LYS A 79 5.36 2.91 -12.61
C LYS A 79 3.86 3.22 -12.44
N PHE A 80 2.98 2.33 -12.92
CA PHE A 80 1.53 2.49 -12.73
C PHE A 80 1.08 2.17 -11.31
N SER A 81 1.62 1.11 -10.71
CA SER A 81 1.19 0.67 -9.38
C SER A 81 1.73 1.53 -8.24
N LYS A 82 2.84 2.26 -8.43
CA LYS A 82 3.58 3.00 -7.39
C LYS A 82 2.72 3.84 -6.45
N LEU A 83 1.72 4.56 -6.98
CA LEU A 83 0.86 5.43 -6.15
C LEU A 83 -0.12 4.66 -5.24
N HIS A 84 -0.31 3.37 -5.51
CA HIS A 84 -1.38 2.56 -4.94
C HIS A 84 -0.91 1.17 -4.47
N LEU A 85 0.40 0.94 -4.32
CA LEU A 85 0.92 -0.38 -3.91
C LEU A 85 0.32 -0.86 -2.58
N ALA A 86 0.24 0.04 -1.59
CA ALA A 86 -0.33 -0.27 -0.29
C ALA A 86 -1.80 -0.70 -0.36
N THR A 87 -2.61 -0.06 -1.21
CA THR A 87 -4.03 -0.38 -1.35
C THR A 87 -4.25 -1.60 -2.25
N MET A 88 -3.41 -1.80 -3.27
CA MET A 88 -3.49 -2.93 -4.19
C MET A 88 -3.28 -4.29 -3.51
N ILE A 89 -2.46 -4.37 -2.46
CA ILE A 89 -2.24 -5.62 -1.72
C ILE A 89 -3.54 -6.19 -1.11
N PHE A 90 -4.52 -5.34 -0.80
CA PHE A 90 -5.77 -5.76 -0.19
C PHE A 90 -6.83 -6.22 -1.20
N ILE A 91 -6.63 -5.97 -2.49
CA ILE A 91 -7.58 -6.32 -3.56
C ILE A 91 -7.20 -7.67 -4.17
N HIS A 92 -8.16 -8.60 -4.25
CA HIS A 92 -7.96 -9.97 -4.76
C HIS A 92 -7.14 -10.01 -6.06
N ASP A 93 -7.59 -9.30 -7.09
CA ASP A 93 -6.99 -9.33 -8.42
C ASP A 93 -5.66 -8.57 -8.48
N ALA A 94 -5.51 -7.51 -7.69
CA ALA A 94 -4.36 -6.61 -7.75
C ALA A 94 -3.18 -7.12 -6.89
N ALA A 95 -3.47 -7.86 -5.82
CA ALA A 95 -2.46 -8.44 -4.94
C ALA A 95 -1.49 -9.36 -5.69
N ARG A 96 -1.96 -10.05 -6.74
CA ARG A 96 -1.13 -10.91 -7.60
C ARG A 96 -0.07 -10.13 -8.38
N ALA A 97 -0.40 -8.92 -8.84
CA ALA A 97 0.57 -8.04 -9.50
C ALA A 97 1.67 -7.61 -8.52
N VAL A 98 1.30 -7.22 -7.30
CA VAL A 98 2.28 -6.83 -6.27
C VAL A 98 3.13 -8.01 -5.80
N GLN A 99 2.50 -9.18 -5.60
CA GLN A 99 3.20 -10.42 -5.29
C GLN A 99 4.26 -10.75 -6.37
N CYS A 100 3.92 -10.54 -7.64
CA CYS A 100 4.85 -10.76 -8.74
C CYS A 100 6.05 -9.80 -8.66
N LEU A 101 5.81 -8.50 -8.46
CA LEU A 101 6.88 -7.51 -8.30
C LEU A 101 7.82 -7.87 -7.13
N LEU A 102 7.27 -8.28 -5.99
CA LEU A 102 8.05 -8.73 -4.82
C LEU A 102 8.87 -9.99 -5.11
N LYS A 103 8.40 -10.89 -5.98
CA LYS A 103 9.08 -12.13 -6.33
C LYS A 103 10.33 -11.88 -7.19
N GLN A 104 10.27 -10.90 -8.10
CA GLN A 104 11.34 -10.61 -9.07
C GLN A 104 12.54 -9.87 -8.45
N ARG A 105 12.31 -9.14 -7.35
CA ARG A 105 13.37 -8.49 -6.56
C ARG A 105 14.28 -7.56 -7.37
N LEU A 106 13.69 -6.77 -8.26
CA LEU A 106 14.42 -5.70 -8.95
C LEU A 106 15.05 -4.73 -7.93
N PRO A 107 16.36 -4.45 -8.00
CA PRO A 107 17.11 -3.79 -6.92
C PRO A 107 16.60 -2.39 -6.58
N VAL A 108 16.04 -1.67 -7.56
CA VAL A 108 15.48 -0.32 -7.36
C VAL A 108 14.04 -0.35 -6.86
N ILE A 109 13.26 -1.35 -7.29
CA ILE A 109 11.81 -1.42 -7.07
C ILE A 109 11.50 -2.09 -5.74
N TYR A 110 12.19 -3.18 -5.43
CA TYR A 110 11.97 -3.99 -4.24
C TYR A 110 11.98 -3.20 -2.93
N PRO A 111 12.99 -2.36 -2.63
CA PRO A 111 13.01 -1.58 -1.40
C PRO A 111 11.87 -0.56 -1.33
N GLN A 112 11.47 0.04 -2.47
CA GLN A 112 10.35 0.97 -2.53
C GLN A 112 9.04 0.29 -2.16
N ILE A 113 8.75 -0.87 -2.76
CA ILE A 113 7.56 -1.66 -2.44
C ILE A 113 7.53 -2.03 -0.96
N ILE A 114 8.65 -2.50 -0.40
CA ILE A 114 8.68 -2.85 1.02
C ILE A 114 8.40 -1.61 1.87
N SER A 115 9.10 -0.51 1.64
CA SER A 115 8.97 0.71 2.46
C SER A 115 7.54 1.25 2.55
N GLU A 116 6.78 1.15 1.47
CA GLU A 116 5.37 1.58 1.43
C GLU A 116 4.46 0.61 2.19
N ASN A 117 4.70 -0.70 2.07
CA ASN A 117 3.86 -1.73 2.67
C ASN A 117 4.15 -1.98 4.15
N MET A 118 5.37 -1.71 4.62
CA MET A 118 5.75 -1.90 6.03
C MET A 118 4.86 -1.11 7.00
N LYS A 119 4.34 0.05 6.57
CA LYS A 119 3.43 0.88 7.37
C LYS A 119 2.09 0.20 7.68
N TYR A 120 1.69 -0.76 6.85
CA TYR A 120 0.37 -1.40 6.91
C TYR A 120 0.44 -2.86 7.36
N VAL A 121 1.58 -3.32 7.88
CA VAL A 121 1.78 -4.73 8.30
C VAL A 121 0.69 -5.25 9.26
N PRO A 122 0.27 -4.50 10.31
CA PRO A 122 -0.80 -4.97 11.21
C PRO A 122 -2.10 -5.29 10.47
N ILE A 123 -2.41 -4.51 9.43
CA ILE A 123 -3.61 -4.70 8.61
C ILE A 123 -3.37 -5.86 7.64
N ILE A 124 -2.23 -5.89 6.95
CA ILE A 124 -1.82 -6.95 6.00
C ILE A 124 -1.93 -8.35 6.60
N LEU A 125 -1.57 -8.53 7.87
CA LEU A 125 -1.65 -9.80 8.58
C LEU A 125 -3.07 -10.42 8.57
N LEU A 126 -4.11 -9.58 8.57
CA LEU A 126 -5.50 -10.02 8.60
C LEU A 126 -6.05 -10.36 7.19
N PHE A 127 -5.42 -9.88 6.12
CA PHE A 127 -5.93 -10.07 4.76
C PHE A 127 -5.38 -11.34 4.10
N MET A 128 -6.30 -12.21 3.63
CA MET A 128 -5.96 -13.48 2.97
C MET A 128 -5.01 -13.30 1.76
N TYR A 129 -5.27 -12.28 0.94
CA TYR A 129 -4.49 -12.02 -0.29
C TYR A 129 -3.12 -11.42 -0.01
N ALA A 130 -3.03 -10.67 1.07
CA ALA A 130 -1.82 -9.98 1.49
C ALA A 130 -0.80 -10.93 2.14
N TYR A 131 -1.26 -12.10 2.62
CA TYR A 131 -0.43 -13.16 3.19
C TYR A 131 0.76 -13.54 2.29
N ALA A 132 0.52 -13.72 0.99
CA ALA A 132 1.59 -14.12 0.06
C ALA A 132 2.65 -13.02 -0.12
N CYS A 133 2.23 -11.75 -0.09
CA CYS A 133 3.14 -10.61 -0.12
C CYS A 133 3.96 -10.56 1.18
N LEU A 134 3.31 -10.68 2.34
CA LEU A 134 3.99 -10.65 3.63
C LEU A 134 4.95 -11.84 3.81
N LYS A 135 4.59 -13.04 3.32
CA LYS A 135 5.48 -14.20 3.30
C LYS A 135 6.75 -13.95 2.49
N ASN A 136 6.64 -13.27 1.33
CA ASN A 136 7.80 -12.87 0.54
C ASN A 136 8.64 -11.81 1.27
N MET A 137 8.01 -10.86 1.96
CA MET A 137 8.69 -9.84 2.75
C MET A 137 9.45 -10.47 3.94
N LEU A 138 8.90 -11.46 4.63
CA LEU A 138 9.63 -12.18 5.68
C LEU A 138 10.81 -12.99 5.14
N LYS A 139 10.61 -13.71 4.03
CA LYS A 139 11.64 -14.61 3.48
C LYS A 139 12.86 -13.85 2.95
N HIS A 140 12.62 -12.69 2.32
CA HIS A 140 13.63 -11.95 1.57
C HIS A 140 13.94 -10.56 2.12
N GLY A 141 13.21 -10.12 3.14
CA GLY A 141 13.45 -8.85 3.80
C GLY A 141 14.68 -8.90 4.69
N ASP A 142 15.16 -7.69 4.98
CA ASP A 142 16.29 -7.43 5.89
C ASP A 142 15.93 -7.73 7.36
N ALA A 143 16.93 -7.84 8.22
CA ALA A 143 16.75 -8.10 9.66
C ALA A 143 15.82 -7.07 10.32
N ASP A 144 15.97 -5.79 9.99
CA ASP A 144 15.12 -4.71 10.52
C ASP A 144 13.67 -4.82 10.05
N GLN A 145 13.46 -5.25 8.80
CA GLN A 145 12.14 -5.46 8.24
C GLN A 145 11.44 -6.65 8.91
N ARG A 146 12.17 -7.75 9.13
CA ARG A 146 11.65 -8.91 9.87
C ARG A 146 11.30 -8.53 11.29
N LYS A 147 12.17 -7.80 11.99
CA LYS A 147 11.93 -7.31 13.35
C LYS A 147 10.66 -6.45 13.41
N THR A 148 10.46 -5.55 12.45
CA THR A 148 9.25 -4.72 12.38
C THR A 148 7.99 -5.56 12.18
N ILE A 149 8.04 -6.60 11.31
CA ILE A 149 6.90 -7.50 11.11
C ILE A 149 6.61 -8.31 12.38
N ILE A 150 7.62 -8.86 13.04
CA ILE A 150 7.45 -9.63 14.28
C ILE A 150 6.89 -8.75 15.38
N ASN A 151 7.46 -7.56 15.60
CA ASN A 151 7.00 -6.59 16.58
C ASN A 151 5.54 -6.15 16.37
N SER A 152 5.02 -6.21 15.15
CA SER A 152 3.61 -5.89 14.87
C SER A 152 2.63 -6.92 15.43
N VAL A 153 3.10 -8.14 15.68
CA VAL A 153 2.32 -9.24 16.25
C VAL A 153 2.55 -9.40 17.75
N MET A 154 3.74 -9.00 18.25
CA MET A 154 4.02 -8.92 19.68
C MET A 154 2.97 -8.04 20.38
N GLY A 155 2.53 -8.47 21.57
CA GLY A 155 1.43 -7.89 22.35
C GLY A 155 0.03 -8.30 21.88
N LYS A 156 -0.08 -9.04 20.76
CA LYS A 156 -1.36 -9.47 20.17
C LYS A 156 -1.31 -10.94 19.74
N CYS A 157 -0.43 -11.75 20.33
CA CYS A 157 -0.21 -13.13 19.91
C CYS A 157 -1.51 -13.95 20.01
N TYR A 158 -2.29 -13.78 21.08
CA TYR A 158 -3.60 -14.45 21.25
C TYR A 158 -4.57 -14.14 20.11
N ALA A 159 -4.76 -12.86 19.78
CA ALA A 159 -5.63 -12.46 18.67
C ALA A 159 -5.11 -12.97 17.32
N ALA A 160 -3.80 -12.99 17.14
CA ALA A 160 -3.14 -13.48 15.94
C ALA A 160 -3.29 -15.00 15.76
N THR A 161 -3.32 -15.79 16.84
CA THR A 161 -3.51 -17.25 16.76
C THR A 161 -4.96 -17.67 16.50
N ILE A 162 -5.94 -16.83 16.84
CA ILE A 162 -7.37 -17.13 16.61
C ILE A 162 -7.74 -16.89 15.14
N HIS A 163 -7.21 -15.82 14.54
CA HIS A 163 -7.55 -15.48 13.17
C HIS A 163 -6.86 -16.42 12.17
N SER A 164 -7.62 -17.12 11.32
CA SER A 164 -7.10 -18.20 10.47
C SER A 164 -5.95 -17.81 9.54
N ASN A 165 -5.97 -16.60 8.95
CA ASN A 165 -4.87 -16.15 8.09
C ASN A 165 -3.63 -15.75 8.90
N THR A 166 -3.84 -15.13 10.05
CA THR A 166 -2.74 -14.66 10.91
C THR A 166 -2.09 -15.85 11.63
N ALA A 167 -2.87 -16.85 12.02
CA ALA A 167 -2.40 -18.10 12.61
C ALA A 167 -1.47 -18.86 11.67
N LYS A 168 -1.80 -18.93 10.37
CA LYS A 168 -0.89 -19.49 9.34
C LYS A 168 0.43 -18.74 9.28
N MET A 169 0.40 -17.42 9.47
CA MET A 169 1.61 -16.62 9.48
C MET A 169 2.42 -16.80 10.77
N MET A 170 1.75 -16.91 11.92
CA MET A 170 2.39 -17.21 13.20
C MET A 170 3.09 -18.57 13.19
N ALA A 171 2.48 -19.58 12.58
CA ALA A 171 3.09 -20.89 12.37
C ALA A 171 4.36 -20.83 11.48
N LEU A 172 4.51 -19.81 10.65
CA LEU A 172 5.74 -19.57 9.89
C LEU A 172 6.74 -18.71 10.66
N ILE A 173 6.28 -17.69 11.38
CA ILE A 173 7.13 -16.76 12.12
C ILE A 173 7.85 -17.49 13.25
N TYR A 174 7.08 -18.16 14.12
CA TYR A 174 7.56 -18.75 15.36
C TYR A 174 8.79 -19.67 15.20
N PRO A 175 8.79 -20.68 14.31
CA PRO A 175 9.91 -21.60 14.18
C PRO A 175 11.12 -21.05 13.41
N PHE A 176 10.92 -20.07 12.51
CA PHE A 176 11.97 -19.70 11.54
C PHE A 176 12.56 -18.30 11.72
N TYR A 177 11.84 -17.36 12.33
CA TYR A 177 12.19 -15.93 12.28
C TYR A 177 12.32 -15.27 13.65
N VAL A 178 11.90 -15.93 14.72
CA VAL A 178 11.91 -15.39 16.07
C VAL A 178 13.31 -15.51 16.68
N THR A 179 13.84 -14.43 17.26
CA THR A 179 15.15 -14.42 17.96
C THR A 179 15.03 -15.01 19.36
N LEU A 180 16.11 -15.55 19.95
CA LEU A 180 16.11 -16.34 21.20
C LEU A 180 15.18 -15.88 22.36
N GLU A 181 15.01 -14.59 22.61
CA GLU A 181 14.18 -14.07 23.72
C GLU A 181 12.69 -13.91 23.38
N GLN A 182 12.37 -13.69 22.11
CA GLN A 182 11.01 -13.42 21.64
C GLN A 182 10.01 -14.59 21.80
N PRO A 183 10.37 -15.90 21.71
CA PRO A 183 9.43 -17.00 21.84
C PRO A 183 8.82 -17.06 23.25
N ASN A 184 9.62 -16.76 24.27
CA ASN A 184 9.17 -16.74 25.66
C ASN A 184 8.12 -15.65 25.85
N ASN A 185 8.35 -14.45 25.31
CA ASN A 185 7.39 -13.35 25.37
C ASN A 185 6.08 -13.70 24.64
N MET A 186 6.17 -14.29 23.45
CA MET A 186 4.99 -14.73 22.69
C MET A 186 4.18 -15.81 23.43
N MET A 187 4.87 -16.74 24.10
CA MET A 187 4.22 -17.78 24.91
C MET A 187 3.60 -17.21 26.19
N GLN A 188 4.29 -16.30 26.88
CA GLN A 188 3.74 -15.60 28.04
C GLN A 188 2.42 -14.89 27.71
N GLU A 189 2.33 -14.23 26.54
CA GLU A 189 1.06 -13.63 26.09
C GLU A 189 -0.08 -14.65 25.89
N LEU A 190 0.23 -15.89 25.49
CA LEU A 190 -0.75 -16.95 25.26
C LEU A 190 -1.20 -17.62 26.56
N TYR A 191 -0.30 -17.79 27.53
CA TYR A 191 -0.62 -18.33 28.86
C TYR A 191 -1.34 -17.32 29.76
N GLY A 192 -1.34 -16.04 29.39
CA GLY A 192 -1.96 -14.96 30.15
C GLY A 192 -0.98 -14.29 31.11
N ALA A 193 -1.32 -13.08 31.56
CA ALA A 193 -0.57 -12.42 32.63
C ALA A 193 -0.65 -13.30 33.89
N SER A 194 0.50 -13.81 34.34
CA SER A 194 0.65 -14.29 35.71
C SER A 194 0.55 -13.13 36.69
#